data_AF-A0A1Y3XZL4-F1
#
_entry.id   AF-A0A1Y3XZL4-F1
#
_cell.length_a   1.000
_cell.length_b   1.000
_cell.length_c   1.000
_cell.angle_alpha   90.00
_cell.angle_beta   90.00
_cell.angle_gamma   90.00
#
_symmetry.space_group_name_H-M   'P 1'
#
loop_
_entity.id
_entity.type
_entity.pdbx_description
1 polymer ?
#
loop_
_entity_poly.entity_id
_entity_poly.type
_entity_poly.pdbx_seq_one_letter_code
_entity_poly.pdbx_strand_id
1 'polypeptide(L)'
;MQGAVARSRPPPAVGKEAIMDSLVILIPAALCAALGISMIVSGNPRMLHSYHYATTPPDKLPKLARAEGAGLVGLAVGIALMGFVSDAPGALGIAGTIVGTVLFVASLAEMLIMIVYYNGGLMTFSGQTAPGPFATMRPVWRVIVCAVVGAAVSLFGIMPGVNMITTGDVSMLHSYHYVNVSPANLPRLATAEGSCMVVLGIAAFLCVTAAAGFVGTRPFKRWAVACMGVGLVCLCAGLAGLLGFIIYYNGSLMGSATL
;
A
#
# COMPACT_ATOMS: atom_id res chain seq x y z
N MET A 1 32.87 -53.64 22.02
CA MET A 1 32.64 -52.82 20.81
C MET A 1 31.22 -53.07 20.31
N GLN A 2 30.29 -52.17 20.58
CA GLN A 2 28.99 -52.09 19.89
C GLN A 2 28.76 -50.61 19.56
N GLY A 3 28.79 -50.29 18.27
CA GLY A 3 28.62 -48.93 17.76
C GLY A 3 27.17 -48.49 17.87
N ALA A 4 26.95 -47.37 18.56
CA ALA A 4 25.67 -46.70 18.57
C ALA A 4 25.46 -46.01 17.22
N VAL A 5 24.56 -46.57 16.40
CA VAL A 5 24.07 -45.94 15.18
C VAL A 5 23.22 -44.73 15.58
N ALA A 6 23.73 -43.53 15.32
CA ALA A 6 22.98 -42.28 15.46
C ALA A 6 21.78 -42.32 14.51
N ARG A 7 20.57 -42.46 15.07
CA ARG A 7 19.33 -42.31 14.29
C ARG A 7 19.16 -40.83 13.98
N SER A 8 19.30 -40.47 12.70
CA SER A 8 18.90 -39.17 12.18
C SER A 8 17.43 -38.92 12.52
N ARG A 9 17.13 -37.80 13.18
CA ARG A 9 15.74 -37.36 13.37
C ARG A 9 15.09 -37.19 12.00
N PRO A 10 13.84 -37.66 11.79
CA PRO A 10 13.11 -37.35 10.57
C PRO A 10 12.95 -35.83 10.43
N PRO A 11 12.95 -35.28 9.21
CA PRO A 11 12.69 -33.86 8.99
C PRO A 11 11.34 -33.49 9.63
N PRO A 12 11.23 -32.30 10.24
CA PRO A 12 9.96 -31.88 10.82
C PRO A 12 8.88 -31.89 9.73
N ALA A 13 7.73 -32.51 10.05
CA ALA A 13 6.56 -32.42 9.19
C ALA A 13 6.26 -30.95 8.93
N VAL A 14 6.01 -30.57 7.67
CA VAL A 14 5.58 -29.22 7.30
C VAL A 14 4.36 -28.89 8.15
N GLY A 15 4.56 -28.06 9.17
CA GLY A 15 3.55 -27.77 10.17
C GLY A 15 2.35 -27.09 9.50
N LYS A 16 1.14 -27.36 10.00
CA LYS A 16 -0.09 -26.70 9.54
C LYS A 16 0.04 -25.16 9.52
N GLU A 17 0.88 -24.62 10.39
CA GLU A 17 1.21 -23.18 10.47
C GLU A 17 1.92 -22.68 9.22
N ALA A 18 2.95 -23.37 8.72
CA ALA A 18 3.66 -22.98 7.49
C ALA A 18 2.78 -22.99 6.24
N ILE A 19 1.81 -23.92 6.18
CA ILE A 19 0.81 -23.98 5.11
C ILE A 19 -0.15 -22.79 5.22
N MET A 20 -0.58 -22.44 6.43
CA MET A 20 -1.50 -21.34 6.67
C MET A 20 -0.86 -19.99 6.32
N ASP A 21 0.41 -19.78 6.67
CA ASP A 21 1.16 -18.56 6.36
C ASP A 21 1.35 -18.38 4.85
N SER A 22 1.68 -19.47 4.14
CA SER A 22 1.82 -19.46 2.67
C SER A 22 0.50 -19.13 1.95
N LEU A 23 -0.63 -19.64 2.46
CA LEU A 23 -1.94 -19.39 1.90
C LEU A 23 -2.41 -17.94 2.12
N VAL A 24 -2.09 -17.34 3.27
CA VAL A 24 -2.43 -15.95 3.60
C VAL A 24 -1.76 -14.97 2.63
N ILE A 25 -0.63 -15.31 2.03
CA ILE A 25 0.08 -14.46 1.06
C ILE A 25 -0.38 -14.75 -0.38
N LEU A 26 -0.51 -16.03 -0.74
CA LEU A 26 -0.80 -16.43 -2.12
C LEU A 26 -2.24 -16.12 -2.54
N ILE A 27 -3.20 -16.24 -1.61
CA ILE A 27 -4.62 -15.98 -1.90
C ILE A 27 -4.84 -14.51 -2.32
N PRO A 28 -4.38 -13.49 -1.56
CA PRO A 28 -4.48 -12.09 -1.99
C PRO A 28 -3.80 -11.83 -3.33
N ALA A 29 -2.61 -12.38 -3.57
CA ALA A 29 -1.90 -12.22 -4.84
C ALA A 29 -2.70 -12.81 -6.02
N ALA A 30 -3.20 -14.04 -5.88
CA ALA A 30 -4.00 -14.69 -6.91
C ALA A 30 -5.32 -13.95 -7.17
N LEU A 31 -5.99 -13.46 -6.13
CA LEU A 31 -7.20 -12.65 -6.27
C LEU A 31 -6.89 -11.33 -7.01
N CYS A 32 -5.84 -10.62 -6.63
CA CYS A 32 -5.42 -9.39 -7.31
C CYS A 32 -5.13 -9.67 -8.80
N ALA A 33 -4.38 -10.73 -9.11
CA ALA A 33 -4.11 -11.11 -10.49
C ALA A 33 -5.38 -11.44 -11.27
N ALA A 34 -6.30 -12.24 -10.71
CA ALA A 34 -7.55 -12.61 -11.37
C ALA A 34 -8.44 -11.40 -11.65
N LEU A 35 -8.58 -10.50 -10.66
CA LEU A 35 -9.32 -9.25 -10.79
C LEU A 35 -8.67 -8.35 -11.85
N GLY A 36 -7.34 -8.22 -11.83
CA GLY A 36 -6.60 -7.39 -12.76
C GLY A 36 -6.70 -7.88 -14.20
N ILE A 37 -6.52 -9.19 -14.42
CA ILE A 37 -6.70 -9.83 -15.73
C ILE A 37 -8.14 -9.63 -16.23
N SER A 38 -9.14 -9.82 -15.37
CA SER A 38 -10.54 -9.58 -15.71
C SER A 38 -10.77 -8.15 -16.18
N MET A 39 -10.19 -7.15 -15.51
CA MET A 39 -10.29 -5.74 -15.89
C MET A 39 -9.54 -5.42 -17.19
N ILE A 40 -8.36 -6.01 -17.42
CA ILE A 40 -7.59 -5.87 -18.66
C ILE A 40 -8.38 -6.39 -19.86
N VAL A 41 -8.92 -7.62 -19.74
CA VAL A 41 -9.61 -8.31 -20.81
C VAL A 41 -10.96 -7.64 -21.11
N SER A 42 -11.77 -7.43 -20.07
CA SER A 42 -13.13 -6.90 -20.25
C SER A 42 -13.19 -5.39 -20.46
N GLY A 43 -12.20 -4.63 -19.96
CA GLY A 43 -12.30 -3.18 -19.85
C GLY A 43 -13.47 -2.72 -18.96
N ASN A 44 -13.99 -3.59 -18.10
CA ASN A 44 -15.15 -3.30 -17.27
C ASN A 44 -14.75 -2.50 -16.02
N PRO A 45 -15.22 -1.24 -15.84
CA PRO A 45 -14.84 -0.40 -14.72
C PRO A 45 -15.60 -0.74 -13.42
N ARG A 46 -16.59 -1.65 -13.45
CA ARG A 46 -17.43 -1.98 -12.27
C ARG A 46 -16.68 -2.62 -11.11
N MET A 47 -15.44 -3.05 -11.36
CA MET A 47 -14.52 -3.56 -10.32
C MET A 47 -13.86 -2.43 -9.52
N LEU A 48 -13.92 -1.19 -10.02
CA LEU A 48 -13.48 0.00 -9.31
C LEU A 48 -14.57 0.48 -8.36
N HIS A 49 -14.19 1.23 -7.32
CA HIS A 49 -15.16 1.95 -6.51
C HIS A 49 -16.02 2.87 -7.37
N SER A 50 -17.30 2.98 -7.00
CA SER A 50 -18.32 3.66 -7.81
C SER A 50 -17.99 5.10 -8.15
N TYR A 51 -17.29 5.80 -7.27
CA TYR A 51 -16.88 7.18 -7.48
C TYR A 51 -15.82 7.33 -8.60
N HIS A 52 -14.99 6.32 -8.87
CA HIS A 52 -13.99 6.37 -9.95
C HIS A 52 -14.63 6.27 -11.34
N TYR A 53 -15.63 5.42 -11.52
CA TYR A 53 -16.30 5.30 -12.82
C TYR A 53 -17.45 6.30 -13.00
N ALA A 54 -18.03 6.84 -11.92
CA ALA A 54 -19.09 7.84 -12.00
C ALA A 54 -18.61 9.22 -12.48
N THR A 55 -17.31 9.51 -12.38
CA THR A 55 -16.74 10.82 -12.72
C THR A 55 -15.71 10.78 -13.85
N THR A 56 -15.35 9.59 -14.31
CA THR A 56 -14.50 9.40 -15.49
C THR A 56 -15.34 9.50 -16.76
N PRO A 57 -14.90 10.25 -17.80
CA PRO A 57 -15.60 10.32 -19.07
C PRO A 57 -15.88 8.92 -19.66
N PRO A 58 -17.09 8.65 -20.22
CA PRO A 58 -17.47 7.31 -20.66
C PRO A 58 -16.50 6.66 -21.65
N ASP A 59 -15.90 7.45 -22.54
CA ASP A 59 -14.91 7.01 -23.53
C ASP A 59 -13.57 6.58 -22.90
N LYS A 60 -13.28 7.06 -21.69
CA LYS A 60 -12.05 6.77 -20.94
C LYS A 60 -12.20 5.60 -19.98
N LEU A 61 -13.42 5.18 -19.65
CA LEU A 61 -13.68 4.11 -18.68
C LEU A 61 -12.97 2.79 -19.01
N PRO A 62 -12.99 2.28 -20.26
CA PRO A 62 -12.27 1.04 -20.57
C PRO A 62 -10.76 1.17 -20.46
N LYS A 63 -10.21 2.37 -20.75
CA LYS A 63 -8.76 2.63 -20.62
C LYS A 63 -8.35 2.69 -19.16
N LEU A 64 -9.13 3.36 -18.32
CA LEU A 64 -8.92 3.37 -16.87
C LEU A 64 -8.98 1.95 -16.31
N ALA A 65 -10.03 1.17 -16.62
CA ALA A 65 -10.15 -0.21 -16.14
C ALA A 65 -8.93 -1.07 -16.53
N ARG A 66 -8.44 -0.96 -17.77
CA ARG A 66 -7.26 -1.70 -18.20
C ARG A 66 -5.97 -1.28 -17.51
N ALA A 67 -5.78 0.02 -17.30
CA ALA A 67 -4.61 0.54 -16.60
C ALA A 67 -4.60 0.11 -15.12
N GLU A 68 -5.74 0.24 -14.44
CA GLU A 68 -5.92 -0.26 -13.07
C GLU A 68 -5.71 -1.78 -12.99
N GLY A 69 -6.20 -2.53 -13.97
CA GLY A 69 -5.98 -3.97 -14.05
C GLY A 69 -4.50 -4.34 -14.23
N ALA A 70 -3.75 -3.58 -15.04
CA ALA A 70 -2.31 -3.78 -15.21
C ALA A 70 -1.55 -3.53 -13.91
N GLY A 71 -1.85 -2.42 -13.22
CA GLY A 71 -1.28 -2.13 -11.91
C GLY A 71 -1.63 -3.20 -10.87
N LEU A 72 -2.86 -3.73 -10.88
CA LEU A 72 -3.26 -4.79 -9.95
C LEU A 72 -2.53 -6.11 -10.21
N VAL A 73 -2.25 -6.45 -11.47
CA VAL A 73 -1.38 -7.59 -11.83
C VAL A 73 0.06 -7.35 -11.38
N GLY A 74 0.59 -6.15 -11.60
CA GLY A 74 1.93 -5.79 -11.12
C GLY A 74 2.05 -5.91 -9.61
N LEU A 75 1.05 -5.42 -8.87
CA LEU A 75 0.95 -5.55 -7.41
C LEU A 75 0.90 -7.02 -6.97
N ALA A 76 0.12 -7.85 -7.66
CA ALA A 76 0.05 -9.29 -7.40
C ALA A 76 1.40 -9.99 -7.57
N VAL A 77 2.12 -9.68 -8.66
CA VAL A 77 3.47 -10.21 -8.91
C VAL A 77 4.43 -9.71 -7.83
N GLY A 78 4.34 -8.43 -7.44
CA GLY A 78 5.15 -7.86 -6.36
C GLY A 78 4.98 -8.61 -5.04
N ILE A 79 3.72 -8.87 -4.63
CA ILE A 79 3.39 -9.67 -3.44
C ILE A 79 3.98 -11.09 -3.56
N ALA A 80 3.80 -11.75 -4.70
CA ALA A 80 4.30 -13.10 -4.90
C ALA A 80 5.84 -13.16 -4.81
N LEU A 81 6.55 -12.17 -5.35
CA LEU A 81 8.01 -12.08 -5.24
C LEU A 81 8.47 -11.84 -3.78
N MET A 82 7.79 -10.96 -3.05
CA MET A 82 8.10 -10.65 -1.65
C MET A 82 7.76 -11.78 -0.66
N GLY A 83 6.85 -12.69 -1.03
CA GLY A 83 6.43 -13.79 -0.16
C GLY A 83 7.04 -15.14 -0.52
N PHE A 84 7.08 -15.50 -1.81
CA PHE A 84 7.50 -16.84 -2.24
C PHE A 84 8.95 -16.87 -2.70
N VAL A 85 9.41 -15.86 -3.42
CA VAL A 85 10.79 -15.84 -3.93
C VAL A 85 11.77 -15.43 -2.83
N SER A 86 11.33 -14.61 -1.87
CA SER A 86 12.09 -14.20 -0.68
C SER A 86 12.62 -15.37 0.15
N ASP A 87 11.94 -16.52 0.13
CA ASP A 87 12.34 -17.72 0.87
C ASP A 87 13.47 -18.50 0.21
N ALA A 88 13.84 -18.15 -1.03
CA ALA A 88 14.97 -18.77 -1.70
C ALA A 88 16.29 -18.34 -1.05
N PRO A 89 17.24 -19.27 -0.81
CA PRO A 89 18.49 -18.95 -0.15
C PRO A 89 19.38 -18.03 -1.00
N GLY A 90 20.14 -17.17 -0.31
CA GLY A 90 21.17 -16.34 -0.90
C GLY A 90 20.62 -15.24 -1.82
N ALA A 91 21.36 -14.91 -2.87
CA ALA A 91 21.08 -13.75 -3.72
C ALA A 91 19.69 -13.76 -4.38
N LEU A 92 19.09 -14.93 -4.59
CA LEU A 92 17.77 -15.05 -5.20
C LEU A 92 16.65 -14.53 -4.29
N GLY A 93 16.68 -14.85 -2.99
CA GLY A 93 15.69 -14.34 -2.02
C GLY A 93 15.81 -12.85 -1.79
N ILE A 94 17.05 -12.34 -1.73
CA ILE A 94 17.33 -10.90 -1.64
C ILE A 94 16.76 -10.18 -2.88
N ALA A 95 17.08 -10.69 -4.07
CA ALA A 95 16.59 -10.11 -5.33
C ALA A 95 15.06 -10.17 -5.41
N GLY A 96 14.43 -11.28 -5.03
CA GLY A 96 12.98 -11.43 -4.98
C GLY A 96 12.31 -10.39 -4.09
N THR A 97 12.86 -10.17 -2.90
CA THR A 97 12.36 -9.17 -1.94
C THR A 97 12.47 -7.75 -2.49
N ILE A 98 13.63 -7.39 -3.05
CA ILE A 98 13.89 -6.05 -3.60
C ILE A 98 13.02 -5.79 -4.83
N VAL A 99 13.04 -6.71 -5.81
CA VAL A 99 12.27 -6.56 -7.06
C VAL A 99 10.77 -6.57 -6.76
N GLY A 100 10.33 -7.45 -5.85
CA GLY A 100 8.94 -7.50 -5.41
C GLY A 100 8.48 -6.19 -4.77
N THR A 101 9.31 -5.61 -3.90
CA THR A 101 9.06 -4.31 -3.26
C THR A 101 8.97 -3.18 -4.28
N VAL A 102 9.95 -3.10 -5.19
CA VAL A 102 9.97 -2.07 -6.24
C VAL A 102 8.74 -2.19 -7.12
N LEU A 103 8.38 -3.40 -7.54
CA LEU A 103 7.21 -3.64 -8.38
C LEU A 103 5.91 -3.30 -7.64
N PHE A 104 5.80 -3.65 -6.36
CA PHE A 104 4.64 -3.31 -5.52
C PHE A 104 4.43 -1.80 -5.45
N VAL A 105 5.48 -1.05 -5.10
CA VAL A 105 5.39 0.43 -4.98
C VAL A 105 5.12 1.07 -6.35
N ALA A 106 5.82 0.63 -7.40
CA ALA A 106 5.62 1.18 -8.75
C ALA A 106 4.21 0.92 -9.28
N SER A 107 3.67 -0.28 -9.05
CA SER A 107 2.32 -0.65 -9.49
C SER A 107 1.25 0.13 -8.73
N LEU A 108 1.42 0.31 -7.41
CA LEU A 108 0.52 1.17 -6.63
C LEU A 108 0.58 2.62 -7.13
N ALA A 109 1.78 3.16 -7.38
CA ALA A 109 1.94 4.50 -7.91
C ALA A 109 1.28 4.66 -9.29
N GLU A 110 1.44 3.67 -10.18
CA GLU A 110 0.76 3.64 -11.48
C GLU A 110 -0.76 3.73 -11.31
N MET A 111 -1.37 2.87 -10.49
CA MET A 111 -2.82 2.88 -10.24
C MET A 111 -3.28 4.26 -9.74
N LEU A 112 -2.58 4.82 -8.74
CA LEU A 112 -2.93 6.14 -8.20
C LEU A 112 -2.82 7.24 -9.27
N ILE A 113 -1.78 7.20 -10.10
CA ILE A 113 -1.58 8.15 -11.21
C ILE A 113 -2.68 7.99 -12.25
N MET A 114 -3.04 6.76 -12.62
CA MET A 114 -4.05 6.48 -13.65
C MET A 114 -5.44 6.89 -13.19
N ILE A 115 -5.79 6.62 -11.93
CA ILE A 115 -6.97 7.21 -11.30
C ILE A 115 -6.92 8.73 -11.43
N VAL A 116 -5.88 9.42 -10.96
CA VAL A 116 -5.85 10.88 -11.03
C VAL A 116 -5.89 11.40 -12.47
N TYR A 117 -5.25 10.72 -13.42
CA TYR A 117 -5.23 11.12 -14.83
C TYR A 117 -6.63 11.03 -15.48
N TYR A 118 -7.35 9.93 -15.29
CA TYR A 118 -8.65 9.70 -15.91
C TYR A 118 -9.80 10.32 -15.09
N ASN A 119 -9.75 10.11 -13.76
CA ASN A 119 -10.76 10.50 -12.78
C ASN A 119 -10.60 11.96 -12.31
N GLY A 120 -9.37 12.47 -12.29
CA GLY A 120 -9.01 13.81 -11.85
C GLY A 120 -8.60 13.94 -10.38
N GLY A 121 -8.88 12.91 -9.57
CA GLY A 121 -8.53 12.84 -8.15
C GLY A 121 -8.81 11.45 -7.58
N LEU A 122 -8.24 11.11 -6.42
CA LEU A 122 -8.52 9.84 -5.74
C LEU A 122 -9.96 9.76 -5.22
N MET A 123 -10.50 10.89 -4.74
CA MET A 123 -11.90 11.02 -4.37
C MET A 123 -12.50 12.19 -5.16
N THR A 124 -13.43 11.87 -6.04
CA THR A 124 -14.08 12.81 -6.95
C THR A 124 -15.59 12.65 -6.80
N PHE A 125 -16.30 13.76 -6.77
CA PHE A 125 -17.76 13.77 -6.64
C PHE A 125 -18.33 14.50 -7.86
N SER A 126 -19.09 13.80 -8.69
CA SER A 126 -19.57 14.34 -9.97
C SER A 126 -20.41 15.60 -9.75
N GLY A 127 -20.01 16.71 -10.38
CA GLY A 127 -20.82 17.93 -10.38
C GLY A 127 -22.14 17.80 -11.14
N GLN A 128 -22.31 16.76 -11.97
CA GLN A 128 -23.52 16.60 -12.78
C GLN A 128 -24.64 15.82 -12.06
N THR A 129 -24.30 14.98 -11.07
CA THR A 129 -25.27 14.20 -10.29
C THR A 129 -24.62 13.66 -9.01
N ALA A 130 -24.04 14.49 -8.15
CA ALA A 130 -23.67 14.04 -6.80
C ALA A 130 -24.87 14.24 -5.87
N PRO A 131 -25.78 13.26 -5.72
CA PRO A 131 -26.72 13.31 -4.61
C PRO A 131 -25.92 13.18 -3.32
N GLY A 132 -26.22 14.04 -2.35
CA GLY A 132 -25.64 13.95 -1.01
C GLY A 132 -25.24 15.29 -0.42
N PRO A 133 -25.05 15.34 0.90
CA PRO A 133 -24.80 16.57 1.65
C PRO A 133 -23.54 17.31 1.17
N PHE A 134 -22.56 16.58 0.63
CA PHE A 134 -21.30 17.15 0.17
C PHE A 134 -21.45 18.04 -1.06
N ALA A 135 -22.38 17.72 -1.97
CA ALA A 135 -22.61 18.48 -3.20
C ALA A 135 -23.43 19.76 -2.99
N THR A 136 -24.23 19.82 -1.93
CA THR A 136 -25.04 20.99 -1.55
C THR A 136 -24.36 21.89 -0.52
N MET A 137 -23.33 21.38 0.16
CA MET A 137 -22.56 22.11 1.16
C MET A 137 -21.80 23.30 0.56
N ARG A 138 -21.71 24.43 1.28
CA ARG A 138 -20.90 25.58 0.85
C ARG A 138 -19.43 25.17 0.73
N PRO A 139 -18.65 25.72 -0.23
CA PRO A 139 -17.26 25.30 -0.46
C PRO A 139 -16.36 25.35 0.78
N VAL A 140 -16.53 26.35 1.64
CA VAL A 140 -15.77 26.48 2.90
C VAL A 140 -16.01 25.31 3.85
N TRP A 141 -17.26 24.87 3.99
CA TRP A 141 -17.62 23.76 4.88
C TRP A 141 -17.10 22.43 4.34
N ARG A 142 -17.01 22.24 3.02
CA ARG A 142 -16.40 21.04 2.43
C ARG A 142 -14.94 20.91 2.82
N VAL A 143 -14.20 22.01 2.73
CA VAL A 143 -12.79 22.06 3.13
C VAL A 143 -12.66 21.76 4.62
N ILE A 144 -13.47 22.38 5.48
CA ILE A 144 -13.46 22.14 6.93
C ILE A 144 -13.73 20.65 7.23
N VAL A 145 -14.79 20.07 6.65
CA VAL A 145 -15.15 18.67 6.88
C VAL A 145 -14.04 17.73 6.40
N CYS A 146 -13.54 17.91 5.17
CA CYS A 146 -12.44 17.10 4.66
C CYS A 146 -11.16 17.27 5.47
N ALA A 147 -10.85 18.48 5.97
CA ALA A 147 -9.67 18.70 6.81
C ALA A 147 -9.83 18.02 8.18
N VAL A 148 -11.01 18.08 8.80
CA VAL A 148 -11.28 17.39 10.08
C VAL A 148 -11.22 15.88 9.92
N VAL A 149 -11.87 15.33 8.89
CA VAL A 149 -11.81 13.89 8.58
C VAL A 149 -10.39 13.48 8.22
N GLY A 150 -9.70 14.26 7.39
CA GLY A 150 -8.30 14.03 7.03
C GLY A 150 -7.39 14.04 8.24
N ALA A 151 -7.61 14.97 9.19
CA ALA A 151 -6.86 15.03 10.44
C ALA A 151 -7.11 13.76 11.27
N ALA A 152 -8.37 13.37 11.46
CA ALA A 152 -8.72 12.15 12.19
C ALA A 152 -8.11 10.89 11.56
N VAL A 153 -8.16 10.76 10.22
CA VAL A 153 -7.56 9.63 9.49
C VAL A 153 -6.02 9.66 9.61
N SER A 154 -5.41 10.84 9.54
CA SER A 154 -3.94 10.97 9.63
C SER A 154 -3.38 10.51 10.97
N LEU A 155 -4.18 10.57 12.05
CA LEU A 155 -3.76 10.13 13.38
C LEU A 155 -3.42 8.63 13.43
N PHE A 156 -4.03 7.79 12.59
CA PHE A 156 -3.70 6.37 12.50
C PHE A 156 -2.25 6.11 12.04
N GLY A 157 -1.66 7.03 11.28
CA GLY A 157 -0.24 6.97 10.91
C GLY A 157 0.64 7.80 11.85
N ILE A 158 0.22 9.03 12.17
CA ILE A 158 1.03 9.97 12.95
C ILE A 158 1.22 9.49 14.40
N MET A 159 0.16 9.03 15.08
CA MET A 159 0.29 8.66 16.50
C MET A 159 1.23 7.48 16.72
N PRO A 160 1.08 6.33 16.01
CA PRO A 160 2.05 5.25 16.13
C PRO A 160 3.46 5.69 15.73
N GLY A 161 3.58 6.48 14.65
CA GLY A 161 4.89 6.93 14.17
C GLY A 161 5.62 7.82 15.17
N VAL A 162 4.93 8.79 15.77
CA VAL A 162 5.49 9.62 16.85
C VAL A 162 5.86 8.76 18.05
N ASN A 163 5.01 7.81 18.45
CA ASN A 163 5.31 6.91 19.56
C ASN A 163 6.59 6.10 19.32
N MET A 164 6.77 5.55 18.11
CA MET A 164 7.98 4.80 17.75
C MET A 164 9.23 5.68 17.75
N ILE A 165 9.13 6.92 17.26
CA ILE A 165 10.24 7.89 17.26
C ILE A 165 10.63 8.27 18.70
N THR A 166 9.67 8.50 19.58
CA THR A 166 9.95 8.98 20.94
C THR A 166 10.44 7.88 21.87
N THR A 167 9.91 6.66 21.72
CA THR A 167 10.22 5.54 22.61
C THR A 167 11.35 4.65 22.09
N GLY A 168 11.60 4.64 20.78
CA GLY A 168 12.46 3.65 20.13
C GLY A 168 11.86 2.24 20.11
N ASP A 169 10.59 2.08 20.47
CA ASP A 169 9.89 0.79 20.52
C ASP A 169 9.29 0.45 19.16
N VAL A 170 9.50 -0.80 18.72
CA VAL A 170 9.00 -1.37 17.47
C VAL A 170 7.71 -2.17 17.66
N SER A 171 7.17 -2.28 18.87
CA SER A 171 5.99 -3.11 19.19
C SER A 171 4.71 -2.77 18.42
N MET A 172 4.64 -1.58 17.83
CA MET A 172 3.54 -1.14 16.96
C MET A 172 3.64 -1.71 15.53
N LEU A 173 4.77 -2.32 15.16
CA LEU A 173 4.95 -3.08 13.94
C LEU A 173 4.53 -4.53 14.14
N HIS A 174 4.25 -5.24 13.06
CA HIS A 174 4.18 -6.70 13.13
C HIS A 174 5.53 -7.29 13.52
N SER A 175 5.52 -8.34 14.35
CA SER A 175 6.74 -8.93 14.92
C SER A 175 7.75 -9.40 13.87
N TYR A 176 7.29 -9.89 12.73
CA TYR A 176 8.15 -10.33 11.63
C TYR A 176 8.95 -9.18 10.98
N HIS A 177 8.53 -7.92 11.12
CA HIS A 177 9.29 -6.77 10.62
C HIS A 177 10.58 -6.51 11.40
N TYR A 178 10.70 -7.03 12.63
CA TYR A 178 11.86 -6.75 13.48
C TYR A 178 12.49 -7.97 14.14
N VAL A 179 11.97 -9.18 13.90
CA VAL A 179 12.45 -10.42 14.53
C VAL A 179 13.93 -10.73 14.25
N ASN A 180 14.41 -10.33 13.07
CA ASN A 180 15.78 -10.57 12.60
C ASN A 180 16.70 -9.34 12.81
N VAL A 181 16.16 -8.24 13.34
CA VAL A 181 16.87 -6.98 13.51
C VAL A 181 17.70 -7.03 14.78
N SER A 182 18.96 -6.62 14.70
CA SER A 182 19.82 -6.62 15.89
C SER A 182 19.28 -5.69 16.98
N PRO A 183 19.39 -6.05 18.28
CA PRO A 183 18.88 -5.21 19.37
C PRO A 183 19.40 -3.77 19.35
N ALA A 184 20.65 -3.57 18.91
CA ALA A 184 21.27 -2.25 18.80
C ALA A 184 20.64 -1.37 17.69
N ASN A 185 20.00 -1.97 16.69
CA ASN A 185 19.37 -1.27 15.58
C ASN A 185 17.86 -1.04 15.78
N LEU A 186 17.20 -1.71 16.73
CA LEU A 186 15.76 -1.56 16.97
C LEU A 186 15.32 -0.10 17.16
N PRO A 187 16.01 0.76 17.95
CA PRO A 187 15.61 2.16 18.08
C PRO A 187 15.74 2.96 16.77
N ARG A 188 16.71 2.60 15.92
CA ARG A 188 16.93 3.25 14.63
C ARG A 188 15.86 2.83 13.62
N LEU A 189 15.50 1.55 13.60
CA LEU A 189 14.37 1.05 12.83
C LEU A 189 13.07 1.73 13.28
N ALA A 190 12.81 1.80 14.59
CA ALA A 190 11.62 2.48 15.14
C ALA A 190 11.53 3.94 14.68
N THR A 191 12.65 4.67 14.71
CA THR A 191 12.71 6.05 14.23
C THR A 191 12.45 6.16 12.73
N ALA A 192 13.04 5.28 11.93
CA ALA A 192 12.91 5.28 10.48
C ALA A 192 11.48 4.93 10.03
N GLU A 193 10.94 3.81 10.52
CA GLU A 193 9.57 3.36 10.28
C GLU A 193 8.56 4.39 10.78
N GLY A 194 8.76 4.90 12.01
CA GLY A 194 7.88 5.93 12.58
C GLY A 194 7.87 7.22 11.77
N SER A 195 9.01 7.63 11.21
CA SER A 195 9.08 8.78 10.30
C SER A 195 8.28 8.54 9.02
N CYS A 196 8.37 7.35 8.45
CA CYS A 196 7.59 6.97 7.28
C CYS A 196 6.08 6.93 7.58
N MET A 197 5.67 6.44 8.75
CA MET A 197 4.26 6.47 9.17
C MET A 197 3.71 7.89 9.33
N VAL A 198 4.53 8.82 9.85
CA VAL A 198 4.16 10.25 9.91
C VAL A 198 3.97 10.82 8.51
N VAL A 199 4.89 10.51 7.57
CA VAL A 199 4.76 10.94 6.16
C VAL A 199 3.50 10.38 5.51
N LEU A 200 3.15 9.11 5.76
CA LEU A 200 1.89 8.52 5.30
C LEU A 200 0.66 9.22 5.91
N GLY A 201 0.72 9.60 7.19
CA GLY A 201 -0.34 10.39 7.82
C GLY A 201 -0.53 11.76 7.16
N ILE A 202 0.57 12.46 6.85
CA ILE A 202 0.55 13.72 6.09
C ILE A 202 -0.05 13.50 4.70
N ALA A 203 0.34 12.42 4.01
CA ALA A 203 -0.21 12.05 2.72
C ALA A 203 -1.74 11.87 2.78
N ALA A 204 -2.24 11.13 3.78
CA ALA A 204 -3.66 10.92 3.99
C ALA A 204 -4.40 12.25 4.22
N PHE A 205 -3.87 13.13 5.08
CA PHE A 205 -4.44 14.45 5.33
C PHE A 205 -4.57 15.27 4.04
N LEU A 206 -3.51 15.33 3.23
CA LEU A 206 -3.48 16.08 1.99
C LEU A 206 -4.47 15.53 0.94
N CYS A 207 -4.48 14.21 0.75
CA CYS A 207 -5.36 13.55 -0.21
C CYS A 207 -6.84 13.69 0.16
N VAL A 208 -7.19 13.56 1.45
CA VAL A 208 -8.57 13.74 1.92
C VAL A 208 -9.00 15.20 1.81
N THR A 209 -8.13 16.14 2.17
CA THR A 209 -8.40 17.59 2.06
C THR A 209 -8.62 18.01 0.59
N ALA A 210 -7.83 17.45 -0.33
CA ALA A 210 -7.96 17.70 -1.76
C ALA A 210 -9.34 17.32 -2.32
N ALA A 211 -10.01 16.30 -1.76
CA ALA A 211 -11.33 15.85 -2.20
C ALA A 211 -12.39 16.97 -2.18
N ALA A 212 -12.28 17.93 -1.26
CA ALA A 212 -13.16 19.09 -1.21
C ALA A 212 -13.08 19.99 -2.46
N GLY A 213 -11.93 20.00 -3.16
CA GLY A 213 -11.74 20.75 -4.40
C GLY A 213 -12.03 19.94 -5.68
N PHE A 214 -12.34 18.65 -5.54
CA PHE A 214 -12.75 17.75 -6.63
C PHE A 214 -14.27 17.56 -6.74
N VAL A 215 -15.03 18.49 -6.18
CA VAL A 215 -16.49 18.54 -6.33
C VAL A 215 -16.88 19.64 -7.32
N GLY A 216 -17.74 19.31 -8.28
CA GLY A 216 -18.28 20.25 -9.27
C GLY A 216 -17.81 19.96 -10.69
N THR A 217 -17.86 20.98 -11.55
CA THR A 217 -17.43 20.88 -12.95
C THR A 217 -15.93 21.11 -13.09
N ARG A 218 -15.32 20.45 -14.08
CA ARG A 218 -13.92 20.65 -14.45
C ARG A 218 -13.75 22.02 -15.15
N PRO A 219 -12.57 22.67 -15.09
CA PRO A 219 -11.33 22.20 -14.45
C PRO A 219 -11.37 22.28 -12.92
N PHE A 220 -10.69 21.33 -12.26
CA PHE A 220 -10.61 21.31 -10.81
C PHE A 220 -9.76 22.45 -10.24
N LYS A 221 -9.97 22.76 -8.96
CA LYS A 221 -9.25 23.84 -8.28
C LYS A 221 -7.76 23.50 -8.17
N ARG A 222 -6.89 24.46 -8.53
CA ARG A 222 -5.42 24.27 -8.54
C ARG A 222 -4.85 23.83 -7.20
N TRP A 223 -5.34 24.40 -6.09
CA TRP A 223 -4.88 24.01 -4.76
C TRP A 223 -5.16 22.53 -4.45
N ALA A 224 -6.30 22.00 -4.91
CA ALA A 224 -6.66 20.61 -4.67
C ALA A 224 -5.81 19.65 -5.51
N VAL A 225 -5.52 20.02 -6.75
CA VAL A 225 -4.56 19.29 -7.60
C VAL A 225 -3.18 19.29 -6.96
N ALA A 226 -2.71 20.42 -6.44
CA ALA A 226 -1.43 20.51 -5.74
C ALA A 226 -1.40 19.65 -4.47
N CYS A 227 -2.43 19.74 -3.62
CA CYS A 227 -2.55 18.90 -2.42
C CYS A 227 -2.57 17.41 -2.78
N MET A 228 -3.32 17.02 -3.82
CA MET A 228 -3.37 15.63 -4.29
C MET A 228 -2.00 15.17 -4.79
N GLY A 229 -1.32 15.96 -5.63
CA GLY A 229 0.00 15.63 -6.15
C GLY A 229 1.04 15.46 -5.03
N VAL A 230 1.12 16.41 -4.11
CA VAL A 230 2.04 16.32 -2.96
C VAL A 230 1.67 15.14 -2.06
N GLY A 231 0.38 14.94 -1.79
CA GLY A 231 -0.11 13.80 -1.00
C GLY A 231 0.29 12.45 -1.62
N LEU A 232 0.15 12.29 -2.95
CA LEU A 232 0.58 11.08 -3.66
C LEU A 232 2.10 10.86 -3.58
N VAL A 233 2.89 11.93 -3.72
CA VAL A 233 4.35 11.84 -3.56
C VAL A 233 4.71 11.40 -2.14
N CYS A 234 4.10 12.00 -1.12
CA CYS A 234 4.30 11.59 0.27
C CYS A 234 3.87 10.15 0.51
N LEU A 235 2.74 9.71 -0.06
CA LEU A 235 2.25 8.33 0.06
C LEU A 235 3.28 7.34 -0.50
N CYS A 236 3.74 7.58 -1.73
CA CYS A 236 4.70 6.70 -2.38
C CYS A 236 6.05 6.70 -1.65
N ALA A 237 6.55 7.87 -1.24
CA ALA A 237 7.81 7.99 -0.51
C ALA A 237 7.74 7.35 0.88
N GLY A 238 6.65 7.55 1.63
CA GLY A 238 6.44 6.94 2.94
C GLY A 238 6.35 5.42 2.85
N LEU A 239 5.60 4.89 1.87
CA LEU A 239 5.49 3.45 1.65
C LEU A 239 6.82 2.82 1.20
N ALA A 240 7.52 3.45 0.24
CA ALA A 240 8.84 3.00 -0.18
C ALA A 240 9.84 3.01 0.98
N GLY A 241 9.76 4.03 1.85
CA GLY A 241 10.56 4.13 3.06
C GLY A 241 10.29 3.00 4.05
N LEU A 242 9.02 2.74 4.41
CA LEU A 242 8.65 1.61 5.29
C LEU A 242 9.24 0.29 4.77
N LEU A 243 8.94 -0.05 3.52
CA LEU A 243 9.39 -1.33 2.96
C LEU A 243 10.92 -1.39 2.85
N GLY A 244 11.56 -0.28 2.46
CA GLY A 244 13.00 -0.18 2.30
C GLY A 244 13.77 -0.24 3.62
N PHE A 245 13.27 0.41 4.69
CA PHE A 245 13.95 0.40 5.99
C PHE A 245 13.82 -0.95 6.68
N ILE A 246 12.68 -1.64 6.56
CA ILE A 246 12.56 -3.04 6.99
C ILE A 246 13.66 -3.88 6.34
N ILE A 247 13.81 -3.84 5.01
CA ILE A 247 14.88 -4.57 4.30
C ILE A 247 16.28 -4.14 4.79
N TYR A 248 16.51 -2.83 4.89
CA TYR A 248 17.82 -2.27 5.25
C TYR A 248 18.31 -2.72 6.63
N TYR A 249 17.41 -2.83 7.61
CA TYR A 249 17.75 -3.26 8.96
C TYR A 249 17.72 -4.78 9.16
N ASN A 250 17.56 -5.56 8.09
CA ASN A 250 17.38 -7.02 8.10
C ASN A 250 16.09 -7.47 8.79
N GLY A 251 15.02 -6.70 8.64
CA GLY A 251 13.65 -7.12 8.94
C GLY A 251 13.03 -7.87 7.78
N SER A 252 11.86 -8.48 8.00
CA SER A 252 11.14 -9.22 6.96
C SER A 252 9.82 -8.55 6.58
N LEU A 253 9.47 -8.63 5.29
CA LEU A 253 8.22 -8.07 4.76
C LEU A 253 7.04 -9.05 4.82
N MET A 254 7.26 -10.37 4.73
CA MET A 254 6.19 -11.38 4.68
C MET A 254 6.57 -12.77 5.25
N GLY A 255 7.35 -12.85 6.34
CA GLY A 255 7.71 -14.16 6.93
C GLY A 255 9.05 -14.17 7.66
N SER A 256 9.72 -15.32 7.78
CA SER A 256 10.99 -15.45 8.53
C SER A 256 12.25 -15.24 7.68
N ALA A 257 12.14 -14.78 6.42
CA ALA A 257 13.29 -14.59 5.54
C ALA A 257 14.39 -13.76 6.22
N THR A 258 15.53 -14.41 6.47
CA THR A 258 16.79 -13.81 6.90
C THR A 258 17.55 -13.35 5.66
N LEU A 259 17.89 -12.06 5.57
CA LEU A 259 18.93 -11.58 4.64
C LEU A 259 20.32 -11.88 5.21
#